data_AF-A0A251XF05-F1
#
_entry.id   AF-A0A251XF05-F1
#
_cell.length_a   1.000
_cell.length_b   1.000
_cell.length_c   1.000
_cell.angle_alpha   90.00
_cell.angle_beta   90.00
_cell.angle_gamma   90.00
#
_symmetry.space_group_name_H-M   'P 1'
#
loop_
_entity.id
_entity.type
_entity.pdbx_description
1 polymer ?
#
loop_
_entity_poly.entity_id
_entity_poly.type
_entity_poly.pdbx_seq_one_letter_code
_entity_poly.pdbx_strand_id
1 'polypeptide(L)'
;MRAGFVISEAVSHLRERPLRTVLSASAVAVGAFTLTLTSGIGAGVNQYIAAQERSIGAEDVVIVTPAGLGEGGLTPYSSEAAGSAAISEDDIRAMGDAAGVERVEPVAPASPEFVRIEDERFVAPMADAVPGMRFDVVAGEQLDVEGAEPEILLPLSAVRDSSFAEPSDAVGRSVTFGIVSADGQTRTVDAEIAGVVEKTITGDAIRPNFALSRAMLDIQRTGLPDGSPVSYSGAVLTSTAVRRPSPTCRTAASPPRRSPTSSGRSATSSTSPCSCSARSPRSPCSRRASGS
;
A
#
# COMPACT_ATOMS: atom_id res chain seq x y z
N MET A 1 -40.71 -15.13 -38.94
CA MET A 1 -40.78 -16.60 -38.78
C MET A 1 -39.71 -17.38 -39.58
N ARG A 2 -38.65 -16.76 -40.13
CA ARG A 2 -37.63 -17.48 -40.93
C ARG A 2 -36.37 -17.88 -40.16
N ALA A 3 -35.97 -17.11 -39.14
CA ALA A 3 -34.75 -17.40 -38.37
C ALA A 3 -34.86 -18.70 -37.55
N GLY A 4 -36.01 -18.95 -36.91
CA GLY A 4 -36.22 -20.17 -36.12
C GLY A 4 -36.18 -21.45 -36.96
N PHE A 5 -36.70 -21.42 -38.18
CA PHE A 5 -36.65 -22.56 -39.10
C PHE A 5 -35.20 -22.86 -39.55
N VAL A 6 -34.42 -21.82 -39.90
CA VAL A 6 -33.01 -21.98 -40.29
C VAL A 6 -32.16 -22.51 -39.13
N ILE A 7 -32.40 -22.05 -37.90
CA ILE A 7 -31.70 -22.57 -36.71
C ILE A 7 -32.09 -24.03 -36.44
N SER A 8 -33.38 -24.37 -36.56
CA SER A 8 -33.87 -25.74 -36.36
C SER A 8 -33.26 -26.72 -37.36
N GLU A 9 -33.17 -26.34 -38.64
CA GLU A 9 -32.56 -27.17 -39.69
C GLU A 9 -31.06 -27.37 -39.43
N ALA A 10 -30.36 -26.29 -39.06
CA ALA A 10 -28.94 -26.37 -38.71
C ALA A 10 -28.68 -27.30 -37.51
N VAL A 11 -29.53 -27.26 -36.49
CA VAL A 11 -29.43 -28.15 -35.32
C VAL A 11 -29.69 -29.61 -35.67
N SER A 12 -30.62 -29.89 -36.60
CA SER A 12 -30.87 -31.26 -37.08
C SER A 12 -29.62 -31.85 -37.74
N HIS A 13 -28.98 -31.11 -38.63
CA HIS A 13 -27.75 -31.55 -39.30
C HIS A 13 -26.56 -31.76 -38.36
N LEU A 14 -26.49 -31.03 -37.25
CA LEU A 14 -25.45 -31.24 -36.22
C LEU A 14 -25.65 -32.57 -35.46
N ARG A 15 -26.90 -33.02 -35.29
CA ARG A 15 -27.26 -34.29 -34.61
C ARG A 15 -27.02 -35.52 -35.46
N GLU A 16 -27.11 -35.41 -36.78
CA GLU A 16 -26.83 -36.51 -37.71
C GLU A 16 -25.34 -36.91 -37.76
N ARG A 17 -24.43 -36.02 -37.37
CA ARG A 17 -22.97 -36.24 -37.43
C ARG A 17 -22.27 -35.95 -36.09
N PRO A 18 -22.58 -36.71 -35.03
CA PRO A 18 -22.21 -36.37 -33.66
C PRO A 18 -20.69 -36.32 -33.44
N LEU A 19 -19.93 -37.27 -34.01
CA LEU A 19 -18.47 -37.36 -33.78
C LEU A 19 -17.73 -36.10 -34.24
N ARG A 20 -17.96 -35.67 -35.48
CA ARG A 20 -17.27 -34.51 -36.08
C ARG A 20 -17.68 -33.22 -35.39
N THR A 21 -18.97 -33.08 -35.05
CA THR A 21 -19.49 -31.92 -34.33
C THR A 21 -18.86 -31.80 -32.94
N VAL A 22 -18.80 -32.90 -32.18
CA VAL A 22 -18.19 -32.90 -30.84
C VAL A 22 -16.70 -32.59 -30.91
N LEU A 23 -15.93 -33.22 -31.81
CA LEU A 23 -14.49 -32.95 -31.92
C LEU A 23 -14.20 -31.48 -32.27
N SER A 24 -14.99 -30.89 -33.15
CA SER A 24 -14.83 -29.48 -33.54
C SER A 24 -15.25 -28.52 -32.43
N ALA A 25 -16.38 -28.80 -31.77
CA ALA A 25 -16.84 -28.01 -30.62
C ALA A 25 -15.83 -28.06 -29.47
N SER A 26 -15.28 -29.25 -29.15
CA SER A 26 -14.24 -29.41 -28.13
C SER A 26 -12.96 -28.67 -28.49
N ALA A 27 -12.51 -28.70 -29.75
CA ALA A 27 -11.33 -27.95 -30.17
C ALA A 27 -11.50 -26.43 -29.96
N VAL A 28 -12.66 -25.88 -30.34
CA VAL A 28 -12.98 -24.47 -30.11
C VAL A 28 -13.11 -24.17 -28.62
N ALA A 29 -13.76 -25.04 -27.85
CA ALA A 29 -13.92 -24.89 -26.41
C ALA A 29 -12.58 -24.86 -25.68
N VAL A 30 -11.65 -25.76 -26.01
CA VAL A 30 -10.29 -25.78 -25.43
C VAL A 30 -9.52 -24.52 -25.82
N GLY A 31 -9.63 -24.05 -27.08
CA GLY A 31 -8.99 -22.81 -27.52
C GLY A 31 -9.50 -21.58 -26.76
N ALA A 32 -10.82 -21.43 -26.66
CA ALA A 32 -11.46 -20.33 -25.93
C ALA A 32 -11.19 -20.41 -24.42
N PHE A 33 -11.24 -21.61 -23.83
CA PHE A 33 -10.93 -21.84 -22.42
C PHE A 33 -9.48 -21.50 -22.11
N THR A 34 -8.54 -21.90 -22.97
CA THR A 34 -7.11 -21.57 -22.78
C THR A 34 -6.89 -20.07 -22.81
N LEU A 35 -7.44 -19.36 -23.80
CA LEU A 35 -7.34 -17.90 -23.89
C LEU A 35 -7.95 -17.20 -22.67
N THR A 36 -9.12 -17.67 -22.22
CA THR A 36 -9.80 -17.11 -21.04
C THR A 36 -9.00 -17.38 -19.78
N LEU A 37 -8.48 -18.60 -19.61
CA LEU A 37 -7.67 -18.99 -18.47
C LEU A 37 -6.35 -18.22 -18.42
N THR A 38 -5.64 -18.10 -19.55
CA THR A 38 -4.40 -17.31 -19.63
C THR A 38 -4.67 -15.84 -19.32
N SER A 39 -5.73 -15.26 -19.88
CA SER A 39 -6.10 -13.87 -19.60
C SER A 39 -6.54 -13.66 -18.15
N GLY A 40 -7.30 -14.61 -17.58
CA GLY A 40 -7.77 -14.56 -16.20
C GLY A 40 -6.63 -14.67 -15.20
N ILE A 41 -5.70 -15.59 -15.42
CA ILE A 41 -4.48 -15.72 -14.60
C ILE A 41 -3.61 -14.47 -14.73
N GLY A 42 -3.41 -13.95 -15.94
CA GLY A 42 -2.62 -12.73 -16.16
C GLY A 42 -3.20 -11.52 -15.43
N ALA A 43 -4.52 -11.33 -15.52
CA ALA A 43 -5.22 -10.27 -14.80
C ALA A 43 -5.13 -10.47 -13.28
N GLY A 44 -5.37 -11.69 -12.78
CA GLY A 44 -5.34 -12.01 -11.35
C GLY A 44 -3.96 -11.83 -10.73
N VAL A 45 -2.90 -12.31 -11.37
CA VAL A 45 -1.52 -12.13 -10.89
C VAL A 45 -1.14 -10.65 -10.87
N ASN A 46 -1.50 -9.88 -11.90
CA ASN A 46 -1.23 -8.45 -11.93
C ASN A 46 -1.98 -7.71 -10.81
N GLN A 47 -3.23 -8.07 -10.54
CA GLN A 47 -4.01 -7.49 -9.45
C GLN A 47 -3.40 -7.83 -8.08
N TYR A 48 -2.97 -9.08 -7.88
CA TYR A 48 -2.28 -9.50 -6.66
C TYR A 48 -0.98 -8.71 -6.47
N ILE A 49 -0.11 -8.65 -7.49
CA ILE A 49 1.15 -7.88 -7.40
C ILE A 49 0.86 -6.41 -7.09
N ALA A 50 -0.11 -5.80 -7.76
CA ALA A 50 -0.49 -4.42 -7.50
C ALA A 50 -1.05 -4.21 -6.08
N ALA A 51 -1.74 -5.20 -5.49
CA ALA A 51 -2.17 -5.15 -4.10
C ALA A 51 -0.98 -5.23 -3.14
N GLN A 52 -0.02 -6.13 -3.41
CA GLN A 52 1.17 -6.26 -2.58
C GLN A 52 2.04 -4.99 -2.66
N GLU A 53 2.23 -4.43 -3.85
CA GLU A 53 2.96 -3.17 -4.06
C GLU A 53 2.34 -2.03 -3.24
N ARG A 54 1.01 -1.87 -3.29
CA ARG A 54 0.27 -0.87 -2.52
C ARG A 54 0.35 -1.07 -1.00
N SER A 55 0.52 -2.31 -0.55
CA SER A 55 0.64 -2.65 0.89
C SER A 55 2.04 -2.47 1.46
N ILE A 56 3.07 -2.32 0.61
CA ILE A 56 4.47 -2.09 1.03
C ILE A 56 4.87 -0.63 0.82
N GLY A 57 4.35 0.01 -0.24
CA GLY A 57 4.88 1.27 -0.75
C GLY A 57 3.97 2.47 -0.51
N ALA A 58 4.57 3.54 0.00
CA ALA A 58 4.09 4.90 -0.14
C ALA A 58 5.12 5.69 -0.94
N GLU A 59 4.68 6.41 -1.98
CA GLU A 59 5.56 7.05 -2.97
C GLU A 59 6.40 8.19 -2.35
N ASP A 60 5.91 8.80 -1.26
CA ASP A 60 6.47 10.01 -0.65
C ASP A 60 6.98 9.77 0.79
N VAL A 61 7.30 8.52 1.13
CA VAL A 61 7.76 8.12 2.48
C VAL A 61 9.22 7.73 2.51
N VAL A 62 9.93 8.23 3.52
CA VAL A 62 11.31 7.84 3.85
C VAL A 62 11.33 7.19 5.22
N ILE A 63 11.83 5.96 5.30
CA ILE A 63 12.04 5.26 6.57
C ILE A 63 13.48 5.50 7.01
N VAL A 64 13.66 6.09 8.19
CA VAL A 64 14.96 6.33 8.81
C VAL A 64 15.19 5.27 9.88
N THR A 65 16.30 4.55 9.76
CA THR A 65 16.77 3.59 10.75
C THR A 65 18.12 4.04 11.31
N PRO A 66 18.41 3.79 12.59
CA PRO A 66 19.72 4.12 13.16
C PRO A 66 20.85 3.37 12.44
N ALA A 67 22.02 4.00 12.37
CA ALA A 67 23.18 3.44 11.70
C ALA A 67 23.69 2.17 12.42
N GLY A 68 24.03 1.12 11.66
CA GLY A 68 24.62 -0.11 12.19
C GLY A 68 23.66 -1.30 12.38
N LEU A 69 22.34 -1.14 12.19
CA LEU A 69 21.38 -2.26 12.23
C LEU A 69 21.29 -3.06 10.91
N GLY A 70 21.84 -2.52 9.81
CA GLY A 70 21.67 -3.07 8.45
C GLY A 70 22.83 -3.88 7.88
N GLU A 71 24.03 -3.78 8.44
CA GLU A 71 25.21 -4.50 7.96
C GLU A 71 25.44 -5.71 8.86
N GLY A 72 24.97 -6.90 8.44
CA GLY A 72 25.15 -8.12 9.21
C GLY A 72 26.61 -8.39 9.57
N GLY A 73 26.87 -8.72 10.84
CA GLY A 73 28.22 -9.00 11.35
C GLY A 73 28.37 -8.62 12.82
N LEU A 74 29.51 -8.98 13.43
CA LEU A 74 29.91 -8.48 14.75
C LEU A 74 30.74 -7.21 14.55
N THR A 75 30.22 -6.06 14.95
CA THR A 75 30.97 -4.80 14.97
C THR A 75 31.76 -4.70 16.29
N PRO A 76 33.05 -4.31 16.27
CA PRO A 76 33.80 -4.05 17.49
C PRO A 76 33.09 -2.99 18.36
N TYR A 77 33.04 -3.24 19.66
CA TYR A 77 32.42 -2.31 20.61
C TYR A 77 33.11 -0.93 20.58
N SER A 78 32.32 0.12 20.41
CA SER A 78 32.69 1.50 20.73
C SER A 78 31.54 2.14 21.51
N SER A 79 31.84 3.06 22.44
CA SER A 79 30.81 3.77 23.21
C SER A 79 29.88 4.60 22.31
N GLU A 80 30.37 5.04 21.16
CA GLU A 80 29.60 5.76 20.13
C GLU A 80 28.67 4.81 19.37
N ALA A 81 29.16 3.63 18.94
CA ALA A 81 28.33 2.62 18.28
C ALA A 81 27.30 1.94 19.21
N ALA A 82 27.60 1.88 20.52
CA ALA A 82 26.68 1.39 21.53
C ALA A 82 25.55 2.40 21.85
N GLY A 83 25.80 3.69 21.63
CA GLY A 83 24.81 4.76 21.79
C GLY A 83 24.02 5.07 20.51
N SER A 84 24.52 4.72 19.33
CA SER A 84 23.92 5.03 18.03
C SER A 84 22.82 4.05 17.57
N ALA A 85 22.45 3.09 18.41
CA ALA A 85 21.46 2.06 18.05
C ALA A 85 20.01 2.54 18.14
N ALA A 86 19.78 3.80 18.53
CA ALA A 86 18.44 4.36 18.63
C ALA A 86 18.42 5.84 18.26
N ILE A 87 17.28 6.27 17.74
CA ILE A 87 16.98 7.67 17.38
C ILE A 87 16.47 8.36 18.65
N SER A 88 17.01 9.52 19.00
CA SER A 88 16.56 10.29 20.17
C SER A 88 15.35 11.19 19.86
N GLU A 89 14.67 11.67 20.90
CA GLU A 89 13.62 12.70 20.77
C GLU A 89 14.11 13.96 20.05
N ASP A 90 15.36 14.35 20.28
CA ASP A 90 15.98 15.51 19.65
C ASP A 90 16.25 15.26 18.17
N ASP A 91 16.62 14.03 17.79
CA ASP A 91 16.76 13.64 16.38
C ASP A 91 15.42 13.71 15.65
N ILE A 92 14.33 13.23 16.28
CA ILE A 92 12.96 13.32 15.72
C ILE A 92 12.58 14.78 15.48
N ARG A 93 12.86 15.67 16.45
CA ARG A 93 12.58 17.10 16.33
C ARG A 93 13.42 17.76 15.23
N ALA A 94 14.72 17.45 15.18
CA ALA A 94 15.62 17.96 14.14
C ALA A 94 15.21 17.50 12.73
N MET A 95 14.71 16.27 12.58
CA MET A 95 14.15 15.78 11.32
C MET A 95 12.88 16.55 10.91
N GLY A 96 12.02 16.89 11.87
CA GLY A 96 10.81 17.67 11.61
C GLY A 96 11.08 19.10 11.15
N ASP A 97 12.19 19.69 11.59
CA ASP A 97 12.61 21.04 11.19
C ASP A 97 13.32 21.08 9.83
N ALA A 98 13.61 19.92 9.22
CA ALA A 98 14.31 19.83 7.95
C ALA A 98 13.43 20.30 6.77
N ALA A 99 14.04 21.00 5.81
CA ALA A 99 13.33 21.56 4.67
C ALA A 99 12.69 20.47 3.80
N GLY A 100 11.37 20.57 3.58
CA GLY A 100 10.60 19.64 2.75
C GLY A 100 10.07 18.41 3.49
N VAL A 101 10.28 18.29 4.80
CA VAL A 101 9.61 17.31 5.66
C VAL A 101 8.24 17.86 6.06
N GLU A 102 7.19 17.06 5.86
CA GLU A 102 5.82 17.44 6.24
C GLU A 102 5.43 16.84 7.59
N ARG A 103 5.85 15.60 7.84
CA ARG A 103 5.61 14.92 9.11
C ARG A 103 6.71 13.90 9.40
N VAL A 104 7.00 13.75 10.69
CA VAL A 104 7.84 12.70 11.26
C VAL A 104 7.01 11.93 12.25
N GLU A 105 6.86 10.63 12.03
CA GLU A 105 6.28 9.73 13.01
C GLU A 105 7.38 8.81 13.56
N PRO A 106 7.67 8.85 14.87
CA PRO A 106 8.62 7.93 15.46
C PRO A 106 8.10 6.49 15.42
N VAL A 107 8.97 5.53 15.07
CA VAL A 107 8.68 4.10 15.19
C VAL A 107 9.22 3.62 16.53
N ALA A 108 8.30 3.21 17.40
CA ALA A 108 8.63 2.56 18.66
C ALA A 108 8.10 1.12 18.64
N PRO A 109 8.84 0.16 19.22
CA PRO A 109 8.36 -1.21 19.39
C PRO A 109 7.35 -1.26 20.54
N ALA A 110 6.23 -0.56 20.41
CA ALA A 110 5.14 -0.63 21.36
C ALA A 110 4.30 -1.87 21.02
N SER A 111 4.63 -3.00 21.65
CA SER A 111 3.84 -4.22 21.57
C SER A 111 2.92 -4.32 22.79
N PRO A 112 1.62 -4.55 22.61
CA PRO A 112 0.69 -4.76 23.71
C PRO A 112 0.98 -6.11 24.37
N GLU A 113 0.74 -6.22 25.67
CA GLU A 113 0.74 -7.49 26.41
C GLU A 113 -0.43 -8.36 25.94
N PHE A 114 -1.60 -7.75 25.73
CA PHE A 114 -2.77 -8.42 25.19
C PHE A 114 -3.63 -7.47 24.37
N VAL A 115 -4.40 -8.05 23.47
CA VAL A 115 -5.48 -7.42 22.73
C VAL A 115 -6.78 -8.06 23.18
N ARG A 116 -7.72 -7.27 23.69
CA ARG A 116 -9.00 -7.75 24.19
C ARG A 116 -10.09 -7.37 23.20
N ILE A 117 -10.75 -8.41 22.67
CA ILE A 117 -11.90 -8.30 21.78
C ILE A 117 -13.08 -8.84 22.58
N GLU A 118 -14.07 -7.99 22.83
CA GLU A 118 -15.17 -8.26 23.76
C GLU A 118 -14.63 -8.67 25.16
N ASP A 119 -14.86 -9.93 25.58
CA ASP A 119 -14.45 -10.47 26.87
C ASP A 119 -13.17 -11.33 26.80
N GLU A 120 -12.69 -11.64 25.60
CA GLU A 120 -11.56 -12.55 25.38
C GLU A 120 -10.26 -11.80 25.12
N ARG A 121 -9.14 -12.37 25.61
CA ARG A 121 -7.79 -11.78 25.46
C ARG A 121 -6.95 -12.63 24.52
N PHE A 122 -6.31 -11.94 23.59
CA PHE A 122 -5.49 -12.52 22.54
C PHE A 122 -4.10 -11.90 22.57
N VAL A 123 -3.15 -12.62 21.99
CA VAL A 123 -1.83 -12.08 21.64
C VAL A 123 -1.79 -12.02 20.13
N ALA A 124 -1.67 -10.80 19.60
CA ALA A 124 -1.63 -10.58 18.16
C ALA A 124 -0.36 -9.79 17.81
N PRO A 125 0.35 -10.17 16.74
CA PRO A 125 1.42 -9.33 16.23
C PRO A 125 0.84 -8.01 15.75
N MET A 126 1.54 -6.92 16.05
CA MET A 126 1.27 -5.61 15.48
C MET A 126 2.35 -5.27 14.46
N ALA A 127 1.97 -4.48 13.46
CA ALA A 127 2.91 -3.95 12.51
C ALA A 127 2.46 -2.53 12.13
N ASP A 128 3.42 -1.64 11.91
CA ASP A 128 3.10 -0.23 11.69
C ASP A 128 2.33 -0.02 10.38
N ALA A 129 1.49 1.01 10.39
CA ALA A 129 0.90 1.59 9.20
C ALA A 129 1.71 2.83 8.78
N VAL A 130 1.80 3.05 7.47
CA VAL A 130 2.56 4.13 6.86
C VAL A 130 1.59 4.88 5.94
N PRO A 131 1.56 6.22 5.98
CA PRO A 131 0.68 7.02 5.14
C PRO A 131 0.84 6.67 3.67
N GLY A 132 -0.26 6.46 2.96
CA GLY A 132 -0.26 6.08 1.55
C GLY A 132 -0.29 4.56 1.28
N MET A 133 0.00 3.72 2.28
CA MET A 133 -0.25 2.28 2.16
C MET A 133 -1.75 2.02 1.98
N ARG A 134 -2.08 1.10 1.09
CA ARG A 134 -3.45 0.61 0.91
C ARG A 134 -3.49 -0.90 1.11
N PHE A 135 -4.51 -1.35 1.83
CA PHE A 135 -4.72 -2.75 2.15
C PHE A 135 -5.93 -3.28 1.38
N ASP A 136 -5.99 -4.59 1.21
CA ASP A 136 -7.15 -5.24 0.60
C ASP A 136 -8.21 -5.43 1.70
N VAL A 137 -9.16 -4.49 1.75
CA VAL A 137 -10.21 -4.44 2.78
C VAL A 137 -11.35 -5.37 2.39
N VAL A 138 -11.61 -6.36 3.24
CA VAL A 138 -12.71 -7.33 3.11
C VAL A 138 -14.03 -6.72 3.57
N ALA A 139 -13.99 -5.94 4.66
CA ALA A 139 -15.14 -5.27 5.24
C ALA A 139 -14.71 -3.96 5.92
N GLY A 140 -15.57 -2.94 5.86
CA GLY A 140 -15.30 -1.62 6.46
C GLY A 140 -14.51 -0.71 5.53
N GLU A 141 -13.67 0.13 6.12
CA GLU A 141 -12.94 1.19 5.43
C GLU A 141 -11.41 1.01 5.52
N GLN A 142 -10.69 1.78 4.71
CA GLN A 142 -9.25 1.86 4.79
C GLN A 142 -8.84 2.65 6.04
N LEU A 143 -7.74 2.26 6.68
CA LEU A 143 -7.20 2.98 7.84
C LEU A 143 -6.92 4.45 7.53
N ASP A 144 -7.46 5.36 8.33
CA ASP A 144 -6.94 6.72 8.40
C ASP A 144 -5.68 6.73 9.27
N VAL A 145 -4.53 6.50 8.62
CA VAL A 145 -3.22 6.42 9.29
C VAL A 145 -2.91 7.70 10.06
N GLU A 146 -3.38 8.84 9.55
CA GLU A 146 -3.10 10.18 10.07
C GLU A 146 -4.24 10.74 10.94
N GLY A 147 -5.30 9.94 11.13
CA GLY A 147 -6.48 10.28 11.91
C GLY A 147 -6.15 10.64 13.36
N ALA A 148 -7.02 11.45 13.97
CA ALA A 148 -6.87 11.89 15.35
C ALA A 148 -7.38 10.84 16.36
N GLU A 149 -8.32 10.00 15.95
CA GLU A 149 -8.96 8.98 16.79
C GLU A 149 -8.23 7.65 16.66
N PRO A 150 -8.01 6.89 17.76
CA PRO A 150 -7.35 5.58 17.69
C PRO A 150 -8.15 4.57 16.87
N GLU A 151 -7.55 4.10 15.77
CA GLU A 151 -8.17 3.14 14.86
C GLU A 151 -7.21 2.01 14.49
N ILE A 152 -7.77 0.86 14.10
CA ILE A 152 -7.02 -0.29 13.63
C ILE A 152 -7.60 -0.92 12.36
N LEU A 153 -6.73 -1.59 11.60
CA LEU A 153 -7.14 -2.67 10.71
C LEU A 153 -6.87 -4.02 11.35
N LEU A 154 -7.91 -4.84 11.37
CA LEU A 154 -7.87 -6.18 11.93
C LEU A 154 -7.67 -7.19 10.79
N PRO A 155 -6.68 -8.10 10.88
CA PRO A 155 -6.55 -9.15 9.88
C PRO A 155 -7.73 -10.13 9.95
N LEU A 156 -8.12 -10.67 8.79
CA LEU A 156 -9.22 -11.63 8.67
C LEU A 156 -9.01 -12.89 9.53
N SER A 157 -7.76 -13.29 9.76
CA SER A 157 -7.42 -14.39 10.68
C SER A 157 -7.86 -14.11 12.12
N ALA A 158 -7.61 -12.90 12.62
CA ALA A 158 -8.02 -12.50 13.97
C ALA A 158 -9.54 -12.46 14.13
N VAL A 159 -10.29 -12.11 13.08
CA VAL A 159 -11.75 -12.22 13.09
C VAL A 159 -12.19 -13.69 13.24
N ARG A 160 -11.55 -14.61 12.51
CA ARG A 160 -11.88 -16.05 12.56
C ARG A 160 -11.56 -16.70 13.91
N ASP A 161 -10.55 -16.18 14.60
CA ASP A 161 -10.14 -16.65 15.93
C ASP A 161 -10.98 -16.01 17.06
N SER A 162 -11.80 -15.02 16.73
CA SER A 162 -12.66 -14.29 17.68
C SER A 162 -14.13 -14.76 17.65
N SER A 163 -14.96 -14.11 18.46
CA SER A 163 -16.40 -14.36 18.57
C SER A 163 -17.25 -13.79 17.41
N PHE A 164 -16.66 -13.05 16.47
CA PHE A 164 -17.40 -12.46 15.35
C PHE A 164 -17.89 -13.54 14.35
N ALA A 165 -19.15 -13.44 13.93
CA ALA A 165 -19.74 -14.38 12.97
C ALA A 165 -19.29 -14.08 11.54
N GLU A 166 -19.29 -12.79 11.16
CA GLU A 166 -18.85 -12.31 9.86
C GLU A 166 -17.86 -11.13 9.99
N PRO A 167 -16.99 -10.89 8.99
CA PRO A 167 -16.04 -9.77 9.02
C PRO A 167 -16.69 -8.40 9.20
N SER A 168 -17.90 -8.20 8.68
CA SER A 168 -18.65 -6.95 8.84
C SER A 168 -19.09 -6.67 10.27
N ASP A 169 -19.24 -7.71 11.12
CA ASP A 169 -19.67 -7.55 12.51
C ASP A 169 -18.58 -6.94 13.39
N ALA A 170 -17.32 -7.09 12.96
CA ALA A 170 -16.16 -6.55 13.65
C ALA A 170 -16.00 -5.04 13.42
N VAL A 171 -16.46 -4.53 12.27
CA VAL A 171 -16.28 -3.12 11.88
C VAL A 171 -17.05 -2.21 12.83
N GLY A 172 -16.40 -1.13 13.29
CA GLY A 172 -16.95 -0.17 14.24
C GLY A 172 -17.00 -0.67 15.69
N ARG A 173 -16.49 -1.86 15.97
CA ARG A 173 -16.33 -2.35 17.35
C ARG A 173 -15.04 -1.82 17.96
N SER A 174 -15.08 -1.63 19.28
CA SER A 174 -13.92 -1.21 20.05
C SER A 174 -13.11 -2.42 20.52
N VAL A 175 -11.79 -2.30 20.41
CA VAL A 175 -10.80 -3.29 20.86
C VAL A 175 -9.90 -2.62 21.88
N THR A 176 -9.65 -3.30 22.99
CA THR A 176 -8.81 -2.78 24.07
C THR A 176 -7.42 -3.39 24.01
N PHE A 177 -6.40 -2.55 23.99
CA PHE A 177 -5.00 -2.94 24.07
C PHE A 177 -4.52 -2.77 25.52
N GLY A 178 -3.96 -3.84 26.10
CA GLY A 178 -3.28 -3.79 27.39
C GLY A 178 -1.79 -3.61 27.20
N ILE A 179 -1.21 -2.58 27.83
CA ILE A 179 0.20 -2.23 27.72
C ILE A 179 0.80 -2.17 29.13
N VAL A 180 1.96 -2.79 29.31
CA VAL A 180 2.73 -2.69 30.55
C VAL A 180 3.58 -1.44 30.50
N SER A 181 3.36 -0.55 31.46
CA SER A 181 4.13 0.68 31.63
C SER A 181 5.47 0.44 32.32
N ALA A 182 6.36 1.43 32.30
CA ALA A 182 7.68 1.35 32.94
C ALA A 182 7.64 1.13 34.46
N ASP A 183 6.56 1.51 35.13
CA ASP A 183 6.31 1.22 36.55
C ASP A 183 5.78 -0.21 36.82
N GLY A 184 5.63 -1.03 35.77
CA GLY A 184 5.13 -2.40 35.83
C GLY A 184 3.61 -2.51 35.95
N GLN A 185 2.86 -1.41 35.87
CA GLN A 185 1.39 -1.46 35.85
C GLN A 185 0.87 -1.67 34.44
N THR A 186 -0.11 -2.57 34.29
CA THR A 186 -0.85 -2.73 33.04
C THR A 186 -1.91 -1.63 32.93
N ARG A 187 -1.82 -0.84 31.88
CA ARG A 187 -2.79 0.20 31.51
C ARG A 187 -3.39 -0.14 30.15
N THR A 188 -4.54 0.44 29.84
CA THR A 188 -5.29 0.10 28.64
C THR A 188 -5.60 1.31 27.77
N VAL A 189 -5.64 1.11 26.46
CA VAL A 189 -6.14 2.06 25.47
C VAL A 189 -7.12 1.35 24.55
N ASP A 190 -8.19 2.04 24.17
CA ASP A 190 -9.20 1.52 23.26
C ASP A 190 -8.99 2.08 21.85
N ALA A 191 -9.29 1.28 20.84
CA ALA A 191 -9.31 1.71 19.45
C ALA A 191 -10.45 1.06 18.67
N GLU A 192 -10.94 1.77 17.66
CA GLU A 192 -12.03 1.30 16.79
C GLU A 192 -11.50 0.47 15.62
N ILE A 193 -12.21 -0.59 15.26
CA ILE A 193 -11.92 -1.37 14.04
C ILE A 193 -12.49 -0.60 12.84
N ALA A 194 -11.63 0.11 12.11
CA ALA A 194 -12.01 0.79 10.87
C ALA A 194 -12.34 -0.21 9.75
N GLY A 195 -11.61 -1.34 9.71
CA GLY A 195 -11.81 -2.36 8.68
C GLY A 195 -11.12 -3.68 8.96
N VAL A 196 -11.57 -4.71 8.24
CA VAL A 196 -10.99 -6.05 8.22
C VAL A 196 -10.24 -6.25 6.92
N VAL A 197 -8.99 -6.72 7.00
CA VAL A 197 -8.10 -6.85 5.82
C VAL A 197 -7.62 -8.27 5.60
N GLU A 198 -7.34 -8.60 4.33
CA GLU A 198 -6.63 -9.82 3.98
C GLU A 198 -5.16 -9.79 4.44
N LYS A 199 -4.58 -10.98 4.55
CA LYS A 199 -3.15 -11.14 4.85
C LYS A 199 -2.30 -10.52 3.75
N THR A 200 -1.31 -9.72 4.15
CA THR A 200 -0.34 -9.09 3.24
C THR A 200 0.98 -9.87 3.17
N ILE A 201 1.85 -9.54 2.21
CA ILE A 201 3.22 -10.08 2.16
C ILE A 201 4.07 -9.63 3.36
N THR A 202 3.77 -8.46 3.92
CA THR A 202 4.46 -7.93 5.10
C THR A 202 4.03 -8.61 6.40
N GLY A 203 3.04 -9.51 6.34
CA GLY A 203 2.61 -10.32 7.47
C GLY A 203 1.10 -10.26 7.70
N ASP A 204 0.72 -11.02 8.72
CA ASP A 204 -0.64 -11.14 9.24
C ASP A 204 -0.65 -10.51 10.63
N ALA A 205 -0.94 -9.21 10.70
CA ALA A 205 -0.74 -8.40 11.89
C ALA A 205 -1.76 -7.26 11.97
N ILE A 206 -2.10 -6.86 13.19
CA ILE A 206 -2.95 -5.69 13.45
C ILE A 206 -2.17 -4.43 13.06
N ARG A 207 -2.83 -3.52 12.33
CA ARG A 207 -2.25 -2.25 11.89
C ARG A 207 -2.88 -1.11 12.68
N PRO A 208 -2.17 -0.47 13.62
CA PRO A 208 -2.65 0.73 14.28
C PRO A 208 -2.41 1.98 13.42
N ASN A 209 -3.24 3.01 13.60
CA ASN A 209 -2.91 4.35 13.13
C ASN A 209 -1.97 5.09 14.10
N PHE A 210 -1.52 6.28 13.70
CA PHE A 210 -0.58 7.07 14.51
C PHE A 210 -1.16 7.53 15.85
N ALA A 211 -2.48 7.75 15.95
CA ALA A 211 -3.11 8.11 17.23
C ALA A 211 -2.98 6.98 18.26
N LEU A 212 -3.29 5.74 17.85
CA LEU A 212 -3.15 4.57 18.72
C LEU A 212 -1.68 4.30 19.09
N SER A 213 -0.77 4.31 18.10
CA SER A 213 0.66 4.05 18.35
C SER A 213 1.26 5.03 19.36
N ARG A 214 0.93 6.33 19.26
CA ARG A 214 1.37 7.34 20.23
C ARG A 214 0.77 7.11 21.61
N ALA A 215 -0.52 6.81 21.70
CA ALA A 215 -1.17 6.53 22.98
C ALA A 215 -0.57 5.31 23.70
N MET A 216 -0.27 4.23 22.96
CA MET A 216 0.41 3.05 23.50
C MET A 216 1.82 3.38 24.01
N LEU A 217 2.55 4.21 23.28
CA LEU A 217 3.89 4.65 23.65
C LEU A 217 3.89 5.53 24.90
N ASP A 218 2.94 6.46 25.01
CA ASP A 218 2.74 7.31 26.19
C ASP A 218 2.44 6.46 27.43
N ILE A 219 1.58 5.45 27.28
CA ILE A 219 1.31 4.47 28.34
C ILE A 219 2.58 3.74 28.72
N GLN A 220 3.34 3.22 27.76
CA GLN A 220 4.56 2.46 28.04
C GLN A 220 5.59 3.29 28.84
N ARG A 221 5.63 4.60 28.60
CA ARG A 221 6.53 5.55 29.28
C ARG A 221 6.07 5.96 30.68
N THR A 222 4.81 5.70 31.03
CA THR A 222 4.28 6.11 32.33
C THR A 222 5.10 5.46 33.46
N GLY A 223 5.62 6.28 34.38
CA GLY A 223 6.48 5.83 35.48
C GLY A 223 7.99 6.02 35.25
N LEU A 224 8.41 6.48 34.07
CA LEU A 224 9.78 6.95 33.87
C LEU A 224 10.02 8.27 34.61
N PRO A 225 11.20 8.48 35.22
CA PRO A 225 11.60 9.79 35.75
C PRO A 225 11.58 10.88 34.67
N ASP A 226 11.18 12.09 35.06
CA ASP A 226 11.24 13.26 34.17
C ASP A 226 12.65 13.45 33.61
N GLY A 227 12.75 13.63 32.29
CA GLY A 227 14.04 13.79 31.60
C GLY A 227 14.78 12.48 31.29
N SER A 228 14.14 11.32 31.47
CA SER A 228 14.69 10.04 30.99
C SER A 228 14.90 10.08 29.47
N PRO A 229 16.08 9.69 28.96
CA PRO A 229 16.33 9.70 27.53
C PRO A 229 15.40 8.72 26.83
N VAL A 230 14.63 9.23 25.89
CA VAL A 230 13.73 8.47 25.05
C VAL A 230 14.47 8.04 23.79
N SER A 231 14.36 6.76 23.46
CA SER A 231 15.00 6.15 22.31
C SER A 231 13.96 5.44 21.43
N TYR A 232 14.07 5.65 20.12
CA TYR A 232 13.19 5.11 19.09
C TYR A 232 13.98 4.17 18.17
N SER A 233 13.34 3.10 17.68
CA SER A 233 13.98 2.13 16.77
C SER A 233 14.04 2.60 15.32
N GLY A 234 13.29 3.66 14.98
CA GLY A 234 13.24 4.25 13.65
C GLY A 234 12.32 5.47 13.61
N ALA A 235 12.19 6.07 12.44
CA ALA A 235 11.22 7.12 12.17
C ALA A 235 10.70 7.00 10.73
N VAL A 236 9.41 7.29 10.53
CA VAL A 236 8.77 7.39 9.23
C VAL A 236 8.57 8.86 8.90
N LEU A 237 9.13 9.30 7.79
CA LEU A 237 9.04 10.67 7.31
C LEU A 237 8.15 10.72 6.08
N THR A 238 7.26 11.71 6.00
CA THR A 238 6.59 12.09 4.75
C THR A 238 7.22 13.38 4.23
N SER A 239 7.54 13.42 2.94
CA SER A 239 8.22 14.57 2.34
C SER A 239 7.74 14.86 0.93
N THR A 240 7.40 16.11 0.67
CA THR A 240 7.11 16.60 -0.69
C THR A 240 8.35 16.79 -1.56
N ALA A 241 9.55 16.67 -1.00
CA ALA A 241 10.81 16.74 -1.72
C ALA A 241 11.19 15.43 -2.43
N VAL A 242 10.57 14.31 -2.07
CA VAL A 242 10.71 13.02 -2.78
C VAL A 242 9.99 13.15 -4.12
N ARG A 243 10.74 13.60 -5.11
CA ARG A 243 10.23 14.02 -6.41
C ARG A 243 9.58 12.83 -7.12
N ARG A 244 8.26 12.88 -7.31
CA ARG A 244 7.49 11.99 -8.19
C ARG A 244 8.29 11.65 -9.46
N PRO A 245 8.48 10.37 -9.83
CA PRO A 245 8.80 10.07 -11.22
C PRO A 245 7.62 10.63 -12.03
N SER A 246 7.90 11.69 -12.80
CA SER A 246 6.91 12.24 -13.73
C SER A 246 6.38 11.07 -14.56
N PRO A 247 5.08 10.96 -14.84
CA PRO A 247 4.57 9.89 -15.69
C PRO A 247 5.34 10.00 -16.98
N THR A 248 6.27 9.06 -17.18
CA THR A 248 7.08 8.98 -18.39
C THR A 248 6.06 8.94 -19.50
N CYS A 249 6.14 9.98 -20.35
CA CYS A 249 5.34 10.12 -21.55
C CYS A 249 5.40 8.78 -22.26
N ARG A 250 4.36 7.96 -22.10
CA ARG A 250 4.30 6.61 -22.66
C ARG A 250 4.33 6.84 -24.16
N THR A 251 5.49 6.60 -24.75
CA THR A 251 5.70 6.72 -26.19
C THR A 251 4.65 5.83 -26.82
N ALA A 252 3.62 6.44 -27.42
CA ALA A 252 2.69 5.73 -28.27
C ALA A 252 3.53 5.22 -29.45
N ALA A 253 4.00 3.98 -29.33
CA ALA A 253 4.60 3.25 -30.42
C ALA A 253 3.53 3.12 -31.51
N SER A 254 3.53 4.06 -32.45
CA SER A 254 2.74 3.95 -33.66
C SER A 254 3.23 2.72 -34.41
N PRO A 255 2.35 1.83 -34.89
CA PRO A 255 2.78 0.66 -35.63
C PRO A 255 3.46 1.12 -36.94
N PRO A 256 4.51 0.41 -37.41
CA PRO A 256 5.22 0.82 -38.60
C PRO A 256 4.28 0.78 -39.81
N ARG A 257 4.04 1.95 -40.42
CA ARG A 257 3.44 2.05 -41.75
C ARG A 257 4.35 1.33 -42.74
N ARG A 258 3.91 0.19 -43.25
CA ARG A 258 4.50 -0.41 -44.45
C ARG A 258 4.13 0.44 -45.66
N SER A 259 5.13 0.86 -46.42
CA SER A 259 4.99 1.23 -47.83
C SER A 259 6.29 0.92 -48.59
N PRO A 260 6.22 0.66 -49.91
CA PRO A 260 7.03 -0.35 -50.56
C PRO A 260 8.34 0.16 -51.19
N THR A 261 9.31 -0.75 -51.30
CA THR A 261 10.44 -0.85 -52.27
C THR A 261 10.88 0.40 -53.04
N SER A 262 12.16 0.80 -52.89
CA SER A 262 13.15 0.88 -53.98
C SER A 262 14.55 1.33 -53.51
N SER A 263 15.56 0.65 -54.06
CA SER A 263 16.95 1.06 -54.34
C SER A 263 17.63 2.22 -53.57
N GLY A 264 18.67 1.87 -52.82
CA GLY A 264 20.03 2.46 -52.87
C GLY A 264 20.22 3.96 -52.68
N ARG A 265 20.77 4.37 -51.52
CA ARG A 265 21.99 5.18 -51.34
C ARG A 265 22.17 5.56 -49.87
N SER A 266 23.43 5.67 -49.47
CA SER A 266 23.97 6.19 -48.22
C SER A 266 23.53 7.64 -47.93
N ALA A 267 23.29 7.99 -46.66
CA ALA A 267 23.85 9.17 -45.96
C ALA A 267 23.16 9.50 -44.61
N THR A 268 24.01 9.64 -43.58
CA THR A 268 24.02 10.64 -42.48
C THR A 268 22.80 10.95 -41.60
N SER A 269 23.11 10.97 -40.30
CA SER A 269 22.39 11.52 -39.14
C SER A 269 21.74 12.90 -39.32
N SER A 270 20.53 13.07 -38.79
CA SER A 270 20.07 14.34 -38.22
C SER A 270 19.23 14.11 -36.96
N THR A 271 19.83 14.37 -35.80
CA THR A 271 19.11 14.50 -34.53
C THR A 271 18.55 15.92 -34.46
N SER A 272 17.23 16.07 -34.52
CA SER A 272 16.56 17.34 -34.18
C SER A 272 16.00 17.25 -32.75
N PRO A 273 16.22 18.24 -31.86
CA PRO A 273 15.58 18.27 -30.56
C PRO A 273 14.17 18.90 -30.67
N CYS A 274 13.17 18.22 -30.12
CA CYS A 274 11.82 18.78 -29.98
C CYS A 274 11.81 19.86 -28.89
N SER A 275 11.32 21.04 -29.25
CA SER A 275 10.99 22.14 -28.36
C SER A 275 9.64 21.88 -27.68
N CYS A 276 9.60 21.97 -26.35
CA CYS A 276 8.36 22.00 -25.57
C CYS A 276 7.84 23.45 -25.51
N SER A 277 6.74 23.75 -26.20
CA SER A 277 5.99 24.98 -25.94
C SER A 277 5.12 24.78 -24.68
N ALA A 278 5.53 25.39 -23.57
CA ALA A 278 4.69 25.52 -22.39
C ALA A 278 3.51 26.47 -22.70
N ARG A 279 2.29 25.94 -22.74
CA ARG A 279 1.07 26.75 -22.79
C ARG A 279 0.54 26.87 -21.36
N SER A 280 0.82 28.00 -20.71
CA SER A 280 0.26 28.33 -19.40
C SER A 280 -1.23 28.69 -19.50
N PRO A 281 -2.05 28.45 -18.46
CA PRO A 281 -3.41 28.96 -18.38
C PRO A 281 -3.38 30.40 -17.86
N ARG A 282 -3.97 31.34 -18.61
CA ARG A 282 -4.15 32.73 -18.17
C ARG A 282 -5.36 32.83 -17.23
N SER A 283 -5.12 33.28 -16.00
CA SER A 283 -6.10 34.01 -15.18
C SER A 283 -6.13 35.49 -15.60
N PRO A 284 -7.25 36.22 -15.39
CA PRO A 284 -7.46 37.56 -15.95
C PRO A 284 -6.85 38.64 -15.06
N CYS A 285 -6.21 39.65 -15.66
CA CYS A 285 -5.77 40.84 -14.94
C CYS A 285 -6.28 42.11 -15.62
N SER A 286 -6.90 42.95 -14.81
CA SER A 286 -7.61 44.19 -15.11
C SER A 286 -6.72 45.36 -15.54
N ARG A 287 -7.29 46.22 -16.40
CA ARG A 287 -7.10 47.68 -16.61
C ARG A 287 -5.71 48.29 -16.35
N ARG A 288 -5.17 48.95 -17.39
CA ARG A 288 -4.74 50.36 -17.29
C ARG A 288 -4.82 51.08 -18.64
N ALA A 289 -5.29 52.32 -18.59
CA ALA A 289 -5.51 53.23 -19.71
C ALA A 289 -4.28 54.10 -20.00
N SER A 290 -4.07 54.43 -21.28
CA SER A 290 -3.40 55.61 -21.83
C SER A 290 -3.78 55.63 -23.33
N GLY A 291 -4.33 56.67 -23.95
CA GLY A 291 -4.16 58.09 -23.70
C GLY A 291 -3.15 58.68 -24.68
N SER A 292 -3.53 58.75 -25.96
CA SER A 292 -3.17 59.78 -26.97
C SER A 292 -3.80 59.42 -28.30
#